data_AF-A0A9E5MUZ0-F1
#
_entry.id   AF-A0A9E5MUZ0-F1
#
_cell.length_a   1.000
_cell.length_b   1.000
_cell.length_c   1.000
_cell.angle_alpha   90.00
_cell.angle_beta   90.00
_cell.angle_gamma   90.00
#
_symmetry.space_group_name_H-M   'P 1'
#
loop_
_entity.id
_entity.type
_entity.pdbx_description
1 polymer ?
#
loop_
_entity_poly.entity_id
_entity_poly.type
_entity_poly.pdbx_seq_one_letter_code
_entity_poly.pdbx_strand_id
1 'polypeptide(L)'
;MRKIRIDAEHDGQRVDNFLRRELPGVPKGRVYRMLRRGEVRVNGGRVRPEYKLCQDDELRLPPVRVRINSDTPPEHLAQGLLDRLIYEDKQLLVVDKPAGLAVHGGSGIAFGAVELLRHARPDIRDLELVHRLDRETSGCLVLAKRRSALRELHARFREGRVEKNYLGLVAGRWELGDRMIDAPLLVQHRRGGERYVIVSPQGKPARTRVRLARQVGQYSLLRCEPLTGRTHQIRVHLKHAGFPLLGDERYGESG
;
A
#
# COMPACT_ATOMS: atom_id res chain seq x y z
N MET A 1 -20.81 -21.47 16.41
CA MET A 1 -20.56 -21.62 14.96
C MET A 1 -21.16 -20.39 14.27
N ARG A 2 -20.46 -19.74 13.34
CA ARG A 2 -20.95 -18.51 12.67
C ARG A 2 -21.27 -18.83 11.21
N LYS A 3 -22.43 -18.40 10.72
CA LYS A 3 -22.79 -18.43 9.30
C LYS A 3 -22.75 -17.01 8.76
N ILE A 4 -22.20 -16.83 7.57
CA ILE A 4 -22.10 -15.55 6.87
C ILE A 4 -22.67 -15.76 5.48
N ARG A 5 -23.63 -14.93 5.08
CA ARG A 5 -24.09 -14.87 3.70
C ARG A 5 -23.23 -13.86 2.94
N ILE A 6 -22.68 -14.27 1.81
CA ILE A 6 -21.80 -13.43 0.99
C ILE A 6 -22.65 -12.41 0.23
N ASP A 7 -22.30 -11.14 0.34
CA ASP A 7 -22.94 -10.04 -0.39
C ASP A 7 -22.26 -9.78 -1.76
N ALA A 8 -22.81 -8.83 -2.52
CA ALA A 8 -22.29 -8.45 -3.83
C ALA A 8 -20.88 -7.83 -3.80
N GLU A 9 -20.45 -7.21 -2.69
CA GLU A 9 -19.11 -6.62 -2.60
C GLU A 9 -18.02 -7.68 -2.55
N HIS A 10 -18.34 -8.86 -2.00
CA HIS A 10 -17.44 -9.99 -1.83
C HIS A 10 -17.50 -11.01 -2.97
N ASP A 11 -18.36 -10.78 -3.96
CA ASP A 11 -18.44 -11.61 -5.16
C ASP A 11 -17.10 -11.69 -5.90
N GLY A 12 -16.72 -12.91 -6.27
CA GLY A 12 -15.45 -13.23 -6.91
C GLY A 12 -14.23 -13.17 -5.98
N GLN A 13 -14.39 -12.88 -4.68
CA GLN A 13 -13.27 -12.88 -3.73
C GLN A 13 -12.82 -14.30 -3.41
N ARG A 14 -11.50 -14.54 -3.42
CA ARG A 14 -10.95 -15.79 -2.90
C ARG A 14 -11.29 -15.96 -1.41
N VAL A 15 -11.80 -17.13 -1.05
CA VAL A 15 -12.23 -17.44 0.32
C VAL A 15 -11.10 -17.28 1.34
N ASP A 16 -9.85 -17.59 0.98
CA ASP A 16 -8.71 -17.40 1.88
C ASP A 16 -8.48 -15.93 2.28
N ASN A 17 -8.62 -15.01 1.32
CA ASN A 17 -8.52 -13.57 1.56
C ASN A 17 -9.70 -13.06 2.39
N PHE A 18 -10.92 -13.54 2.10
CA PHE A 18 -12.10 -13.21 2.89
C PHE A 18 -11.94 -13.64 4.35
N LEU A 19 -11.50 -14.88 4.58
CA LEU A 19 -11.27 -15.44 5.91
C LEU A 19 -10.21 -14.69 6.72
N ARG A 20 -9.16 -14.17 6.07
CA ARG A 20 -8.13 -13.38 6.76
C ARG A 20 -8.68 -12.10 7.38
N ARG A 21 -9.72 -11.51 6.77
CA ARG A 21 -10.43 -10.37 7.34
C ARG A 21 -11.39 -10.82 8.44
N GLU A 22 -12.18 -11.86 8.18
CA GLU A 22 -13.18 -12.36 9.14
C GLU A 22 -12.60 -12.96 10.42
N LEU A 23 -11.33 -13.37 10.36
CA LEU A 23 -10.59 -14.01 11.43
C LEU A 23 -9.25 -13.27 11.68
N PRO A 24 -9.30 -12.01 12.15
CA PRO A 24 -8.09 -11.23 12.41
C PRO A 24 -7.20 -11.94 13.44
N GLY A 25 -5.89 -11.87 13.25
CA GLY A 25 -4.92 -12.55 14.11
C GLY A 25 -4.76 -14.06 13.85
N VAL A 26 -5.59 -14.70 13.03
CA VAL A 26 -5.38 -16.11 12.64
C VAL A 26 -4.22 -16.21 11.64
N PRO A 27 -3.14 -16.97 11.95
CA PRO A 27 -2.05 -17.15 11.00
C PRO A 27 -2.51 -17.80 9.69
N LYS A 28 -1.93 -17.38 8.56
CA LYS A 28 -2.28 -17.91 7.22
C LYS A 28 -2.28 -19.44 7.18
N GLY A 29 -1.27 -20.08 7.78
CA GLY A 29 -1.19 -21.55 7.84
C GLY A 29 -2.37 -22.20 8.57
N ARG A 30 -2.93 -21.53 9.59
CA ARG A 30 -4.12 -21.99 10.31
C ARG A 30 -5.39 -21.82 9.46
N VAL A 31 -5.54 -20.70 8.74
CA VAL A 31 -6.64 -20.52 7.75
C VAL A 31 -6.65 -21.66 6.74
N TYR A 32 -5.49 -21.95 6.14
CA TYR A 32 -5.36 -23.02 5.16
C TYR A 32 -5.64 -24.41 5.77
N ARG A 33 -5.24 -24.64 7.03
CA ARG A 33 -5.55 -25.89 7.74
C ARG A 33 -7.05 -26.06 7.95
N MET A 34 -7.77 -25.02 8.36
CA MET A 34 -9.22 -25.07 8.57
C MET A 34 -9.99 -25.39 7.28
N LEU A 35 -9.60 -24.76 6.17
CA LEU A 35 -10.14 -25.09 4.83
C LEU A 35 -9.82 -26.54 4.43
N ARG A 36 -8.57 -27.00 4.64
CA ARG A 36 -8.17 -28.39 4.36
C ARG A 36 -8.82 -29.42 5.29
N ARG A 37 -9.26 -29.06 6.49
CA ARG A 37 -9.97 -29.99 7.38
C ARG A 37 -11.50 -29.96 7.18
N GLY A 38 -12.00 -29.09 6.29
CA GLY A 38 -13.44 -28.90 6.10
C GLY A 38 -14.14 -28.28 7.31
N GLU A 39 -13.37 -27.63 8.19
CA GLU A 39 -13.89 -26.86 9.31
C GLU A 39 -14.63 -25.61 8.78
N VAL A 40 -14.09 -25.01 7.71
CA VAL A 40 -14.78 -23.97 6.92
C VAL A 40 -15.60 -24.58 5.79
N ARG A 41 -16.89 -24.27 5.82
CA ARG A 41 -18.01 -24.55 4.89
C ARG A 41 -18.29 -23.53 3.79
N VAL A 42 -18.49 -23.87 2.52
CA VAL A 42 -19.31 -23.03 1.61
C VAL A 42 -20.48 -23.87 1.10
N ASN A 43 -21.72 -23.41 1.31
CA ASN A 43 -22.95 -24.13 0.92
C ASN A 43 -22.95 -25.59 1.40
N GLY A 44 -22.43 -25.84 2.62
CA GLY A 44 -22.29 -27.18 3.21
C GLY A 44 -21.11 -28.01 2.70
N GLY A 45 -20.44 -27.61 1.61
CA GLY A 45 -19.33 -28.31 0.96
C GLY A 45 -17.93 -27.78 1.30
N ARG A 46 -16.92 -28.66 1.26
CA ARG A 46 -15.52 -28.28 1.47
C ARG A 46 -14.96 -27.59 0.22
N VAL A 47 -14.25 -26.48 0.41
CA VAL A 47 -13.65 -25.70 -0.69
C VAL A 47 -12.13 -25.58 -0.57
N ARG A 48 -11.47 -25.32 -1.71
CA ARG A 48 -10.04 -24.98 -1.77
C ARG A 48 -9.82 -23.50 -1.40
N PRO A 49 -8.63 -23.10 -0.91
CA PRO A 49 -8.32 -21.70 -0.59
C PRO A 49 -8.56 -20.71 -1.74
N GLU A 50 -8.39 -21.16 -2.98
CA GLU A 50 -8.55 -20.36 -4.21
C GLU A 50 -10.01 -20.22 -4.65
N TYR A 51 -10.95 -20.89 -3.97
CA TYR A 51 -12.38 -20.80 -4.29
C TYR A 51 -12.82 -19.34 -4.27
N LYS A 52 -13.44 -18.90 -5.37
CA LYS A 52 -14.02 -17.56 -5.48
C LYS A 52 -15.45 -17.64 -4.96
N LEU A 53 -15.71 -16.89 -3.89
CA LEU A 53 -17.04 -16.74 -3.31
C LEU A 53 -17.98 -16.14 -4.35
N CYS A 54 -19.21 -16.64 -4.39
CA CYS A 54 -20.30 -16.07 -5.15
C CYS A 54 -21.23 -15.30 -4.21
N GLN A 55 -21.88 -14.26 -4.72
CA GLN A 55 -23.00 -13.65 -4.02
C GLN A 55 -24.00 -14.74 -3.58
N ASP A 56 -24.55 -14.58 -2.37
CA ASP A 56 -25.49 -15.50 -1.71
C ASP A 56 -24.92 -16.83 -1.22
N ASP A 57 -23.62 -17.09 -1.40
CA ASP A 57 -22.96 -18.22 -0.74
C ASP A 57 -23.15 -18.16 0.79
N GLU A 58 -23.43 -19.32 1.39
CA GLU A 58 -23.44 -19.48 2.85
C GLU A 58 -22.07 -20.01 3.33
N LEU A 59 -21.25 -19.12 3.88
CA LEU A 59 -19.98 -19.45 4.50
C LEU A 59 -20.16 -19.84 5.97
N ARG A 60 -19.78 -21.06 6.33
CA ARG A 60 -19.80 -21.58 7.71
C ARG A 60 -18.41 -21.55 8.32
N LEU A 61 -18.25 -20.80 9.41
CA LEU A 61 -17.01 -20.65 10.16
C LEU A 61 -17.04 -21.43 11.49
N PRO A 62 -15.95 -22.15 11.83
CA PRO A 62 -15.80 -22.77 13.14
C PRO A 62 -15.61 -21.69 14.23
N PRO A 63 -15.90 -21.98 15.50
CA PRO A 63 -15.51 -21.09 16.59
C PRO A 63 -13.97 -21.04 16.68
N VAL A 64 -13.37 -19.95 16.21
CA VAL A 64 -11.92 -19.75 16.29
C VAL A 64 -11.63 -18.79 17.43
N ARG A 65 -11.10 -19.32 18.54
CA ARG A 65 -10.46 -18.48 19.57
C ARG A 65 -9.01 -18.24 19.15
N VAL A 66 -8.61 -16.98 19.16
CA VAL A 66 -7.21 -16.54 19.04
C VAL A 66 -6.98 -15.60 20.20
N ARG A 67 -5.85 -15.74 20.89
CA ARG A 67 -5.33 -14.63 21.68
C ARG A 67 -4.87 -13.58 20.67
N ILE A 68 -5.70 -12.58 20.47
CA ILE A 68 -5.28 -11.41 19.72
C ILE A 68 -4.31 -10.72 20.68
N ASN A 69 -3.00 -10.83 20.43
CA ASN A 69 -2.06 -9.86 20.98
C ASN A 69 -2.36 -8.55 20.24
N SER A 70 -3.40 -7.86 20.69
CA SER A 70 -3.78 -6.56 20.17
C SER A 70 -3.07 -5.53 21.03
N ASP A 71 -1.82 -5.23 20.68
CA ASP A 71 -1.42 -3.85 20.91
C ASP A 71 -2.52 -3.00 20.24
N THR A 72 -3.12 -2.11 21.01
CA THR A 72 -4.16 -1.23 20.47
C THR A 72 -3.46 -0.04 19.85
N PRO A 73 -3.81 0.38 18.62
CA PRO A 73 -3.20 1.57 18.03
C PRO A 73 -3.39 2.79 18.96
N PRO A 74 -2.35 3.63 19.17
CA PRO A 74 -2.49 4.80 20.04
C PRO A 74 -3.51 5.80 19.50
N GLU A 75 -4.48 6.20 20.33
CA GLU A 75 -5.61 7.05 19.93
C GLU A 75 -5.15 8.37 19.31
N HIS A 76 -4.14 9.03 19.90
CA HIS A 76 -3.61 10.30 19.40
C HIS A 76 -3.01 10.18 17.98
N LEU A 77 -2.41 9.04 17.63
CA LEU A 77 -1.88 8.81 16.27
C LEU A 77 -3.03 8.55 15.29
N ALA A 78 -4.07 7.85 15.73
CA ALA A 78 -5.24 7.54 14.94
C ALA A 78 -6.02 8.81 14.60
N GLN A 79 -6.32 9.63 15.63
CA GLN A 79 -6.97 10.92 15.47
C GLN A 79 -6.10 11.89 14.65
N GLY A 80 -4.80 11.97 14.93
CA GLY A 80 -3.89 12.84 14.17
C GLY A 80 -3.83 12.51 12.67
N LEU A 81 -4.11 11.27 12.27
CA LEU A 81 -4.25 10.90 10.86
C LEU A 81 -5.63 11.23 10.28
N LEU A 82 -6.70 11.17 11.09
CA LEU A 82 -8.03 11.66 10.68
C LEU A 82 -8.05 13.16 10.47
N ASP A 83 -7.35 13.93 11.31
CA ASP A 83 -7.23 15.39 11.17
C ASP A 83 -6.52 15.80 9.86
N ARG A 84 -5.86 14.85 9.19
CA ARG A 84 -5.20 14.98 7.89
C ARG A 84 -6.05 14.49 6.72
N LEU A 85 -7.35 14.29 6.92
CA LEU A 85 -8.28 13.90 5.86
C LEU A 85 -8.38 15.01 4.81
N ILE A 86 -7.99 14.68 3.57
CA ILE A 86 -8.07 15.59 2.42
C ILE A 86 -9.44 15.49 1.75
N TYR A 87 -9.97 14.27 1.64
CA TYR A 87 -11.20 13.97 0.92
C TYR A 87 -11.85 12.68 1.44
N GLU A 88 -13.17 12.64 1.52
CA GLU A 88 -13.94 11.43 1.80
C GLU A 88 -15.27 11.45 1.03
N ASP A 89 -15.62 10.32 0.43
CA ASP A 89 -16.96 10.08 -0.11
C ASP A 89 -17.50 8.69 0.29
N LYS A 90 -18.53 8.21 -0.40
CA LYS A 90 -19.16 6.91 -0.12
C LYS A 90 -18.27 5.71 -0.47
N GLN A 91 -17.26 5.90 -1.31
CA GLN A 91 -16.44 4.87 -1.93
C GLN A 91 -14.99 4.87 -1.45
N LEU A 92 -14.41 6.03 -1.15
CA LEU A 92 -13.00 6.16 -0.78
C LEU A 92 -12.77 7.30 0.22
N LEU A 93 -11.56 7.30 0.79
CA LEU A 93 -11.01 8.42 1.54
C LEU A 93 -9.55 8.66 1.14
N VAL A 94 -9.08 9.89 1.28
CA VAL A 94 -7.72 10.33 0.98
C VAL A 94 -7.19 11.07 2.19
N VAL A 95 -6.03 10.65 2.71
CA VAL A 95 -5.35 11.31 3.84
C VAL A 95 -4.00 11.85 3.40
N ASP A 96 -3.57 12.97 3.99
CA ASP A 96 -2.19 13.45 3.91
C ASP A 96 -1.29 12.65 4.87
N LYS A 97 -0.76 11.53 4.40
CA LYS A 97 0.10 10.67 5.22
C LYS A 97 1.39 11.42 5.60
N PRO A 98 1.74 11.54 6.89
CA PRO A 98 3.04 12.11 7.28
C PRO A 98 4.20 11.24 6.82
N ALA A 99 5.39 11.84 6.66
CA ALA A 99 6.65 11.10 6.61
C ALA A 99 6.90 10.38 7.95
N GLY A 100 7.66 9.28 7.93
CA GLY A 100 7.91 8.41 9.08
C GLY A 100 6.81 7.40 9.37
N LEU A 101 5.59 7.58 8.85
CA LEU A 101 4.47 6.64 9.02
C LEU A 101 4.43 5.60 7.89
N ALA A 102 4.50 4.31 8.25
CA ALA A 102 4.31 3.21 7.30
C ALA A 102 2.83 3.09 6.90
N VAL A 103 2.54 2.56 5.70
CA VAL A 103 1.14 2.41 5.25
C VAL A 103 0.41 1.23 5.90
N HIS A 104 1.14 0.18 6.31
CA HIS A 104 0.60 -1.00 6.98
C HIS A 104 1.60 -1.56 8.01
N GLY A 105 1.11 -2.32 9.00
CA GLY A 105 1.94 -3.06 9.94
C GLY A 105 2.76 -4.17 9.26
N GLY A 106 3.93 -4.54 9.81
CA GLY A 106 4.86 -5.45 9.15
C GLY A 106 6.12 -5.75 9.98
N SER A 107 7.22 -6.12 9.33
CA SER A 107 8.50 -6.49 9.96
C SER A 107 9.00 -5.45 10.98
N GLY A 108 8.62 -5.62 12.24
CA GLY A 108 8.97 -4.72 13.35
C GLY A 108 8.09 -3.46 13.50
N ILE A 109 7.02 -3.32 12.71
CA ILE A 109 6.08 -2.18 12.81
C ILE A 109 4.72 -2.72 13.23
N ALA A 110 4.26 -2.33 14.42
CA ALA A 110 2.97 -2.76 14.94
C ALA A 110 1.80 -2.19 14.12
N PHE A 111 1.85 -0.88 13.81
CA PHE A 111 0.76 -0.17 13.14
C PHE A 111 1.26 0.72 12.01
N GLY A 112 0.57 0.69 10.87
CA GLY A 112 0.67 1.69 9.83
C GLY A 112 -0.63 2.50 9.71
N ALA A 113 -0.68 3.33 8.68
CA ALA A 113 -1.80 4.22 8.38
C ALA A 113 -3.15 3.47 8.30
N VAL A 114 -3.18 2.29 7.66
CA VAL A 114 -4.45 1.54 7.54
C VAL A 114 -4.94 0.98 8.87
N GLU A 115 -4.05 0.50 9.75
CA GLU A 115 -4.44 0.03 11.08
C GLU A 115 -4.93 1.19 11.96
N LEU A 116 -4.24 2.34 11.91
CA LEU A 116 -4.66 3.55 12.61
C LEU A 116 -6.04 4.04 12.15
N LEU A 117 -6.28 4.10 10.84
CA LEU A 117 -7.57 4.53 10.30
C LEU A 117 -8.70 3.54 10.58
N ARG A 118 -8.43 2.22 10.55
CA ARG A 118 -9.43 1.21 10.95
C ARG A 118 -9.81 1.32 12.42
N HIS A 119 -8.85 1.65 13.27
CA HIS A 119 -9.10 1.90 14.68
C HIS A 119 -9.95 3.17 14.88
N ALA A 120 -9.61 4.25 14.17
CA ALA A 120 -10.34 5.51 14.27
C ALA A 120 -11.74 5.48 13.61
N ARG A 121 -11.93 4.62 12.60
CA ARG A 121 -13.17 4.49 11.81
C ARG A 121 -13.67 3.05 11.78
N PRO A 122 -14.10 2.50 12.94
CA PRO A 122 -14.62 1.13 13.02
C PRO A 122 -15.95 0.97 12.25
N ASP A 123 -16.61 2.07 11.88
CA ASP A 123 -17.76 2.11 11.00
C ASP A 123 -17.44 1.63 9.57
N ILE A 124 -16.20 1.81 9.09
CA ILE A 124 -15.77 1.41 7.75
C ILE A 124 -15.09 0.04 7.79
N ARG A 125 -15.90 -1.02 7.77
CA ARG A 125 -15.40 -2.41 7.88
C ARG A 125 -14.44 -2.83 6.75
N ASP A 126 -14.67 -2.33 5.53
CA ASP A 126 -13.94 -2.72 4.33
C ASP A 126 -12.86 -1.71 3.91
N LEU A 127 -12.36 -0.93 4.87
CA LEU A 127 -11.31 0.05 4.60
C LEU A 127 -10.00 -0.66 4.20
N GLU A 128 -9.54 -0.43 2.97
CA GLU A 128 -8.36 -1.08 2.39
C GLU A 128 -7.46 -0.10 1.63
N LEU A 129 -6.15 -0.35 1.63
CA LEU A 129 -5.17 0.45 0.90
C LEU A 129 -5.32 0.24 -0.61
N VAL A 130 -5.48 1.34 -1.36
CA VAL A 130 -5.51 1.31 -2.83
C VAL A 130 -4.12 1.29 -3.43
N HIS A 131 -3.19 2.00 -2.79
CA HIS A 131 -1.78 2.01 -3.16
C HIS A 131 -0.94 2.17 -1.90
N ARG A 132 0.38 2.18 -2.10
CA ARG A 132 1.36 2.38 -1.04
C ARG A 132 2.23 3.60 -1.32
N LEU A 133 2.68 4.21 -0.23
CA LEU A 133 3.78 5.16 -0.19
C LEU A 133 4.89 4.55 0.68
N ASP A 134 6.13 4.95 0.44
CA ASP A 134 7.23 4.56 1.33
C ASP A 134 7.07 5.25 2.70
N ARG A 135 7.69 4.70 3.75
CA ARG A 135 7.56 5.22 5.12
C ARG A 135 7.94 6.70 5.20
N GLU A 136 9.08 7.05 4.62
CA GLU A 136 9.62 8.42 4.60
C GLU A 136 8.94 9.35 3.58
N THR A 137 8.03 8.83 2.75
CA THR A 137 7.32 9.65 1.75
C THR A 137 6.00 10.15 2.32
N SER A 138 5.81 11.46 2.40
CA SER A 138 4.51 12.06 2.76
C SER A 138 3.59 12.21 1.54
N GLY A 139 2.32 12.57 1.80
CA GLY A 139 1.37 12.98 0.77
C GLY A 139 0.12 12.11 0.70
N CYS A 140 -0.60 12.26 -0.42
CA CYS A 140 -1.91 11.64 -0.62
C CYS A 140 -1.84 10.11 -0.58
N LEU A 141 -2.49 9.52 0.42
CA LEU A 141 -2.72 8.08 0.51
C LEU A 141 -4.21 7.79 0.33
N VAL A 142 -4.55 7.03 -0.71
CA VAL A 142 -5.94 6.66 -1.02
C VAL A 142 -6.29 5.32 -0.38
N LEU A 143 -7.43 5.28 0.30
CA LEU A 143 -8.04 4.07 0.85
C LEU A 143 -9.45 3.90 0.28
N ALA A 144 -9.81 2.67 -0.08
CA ALA A 144 -11.15 2.34 -0.53
C ALA A 144 -12.00 1.91 0.67
N LYS A 145 -13.23 2.41 0.74
CA LYS A 145 -14.24 2.07 1.76
C LYS A 145 -15.10 0.88 1.32
N ARG A 146 -15.01 0.50 0.05
CA ARG A 146 -15.77 -0.59 -0.59
C ARG A 146 -14.85 -1.44 -1.45
N ARG A 147 -15.18 -2.72 -1.60
CA ARG A 147 -14.37 -3.67 -2.35
C ARG A 147 -14.51 -3.49 -3.86
N SER A 148 -15.69 -3.11 -4.33
CA SER A 148 -15.94 -2.67 -5.71
C SER A 148 -15.03 -1.51 -6.10
N ALA A 149 -15.00 -0.45 -5.28
CA ALA A 149 -14.12 0.70 -5.46
C ALA A 149 -12.62 0.31 -5.42
N LEU A 150 -12.21 -0.56 -4.50
CA LEU A 150 -10.82 -1.05 -4.43
C LEU A 150 -10.40 -1.75 -5.73
N ARG A 151 -11.25 -2.63 -6.27
CA ARG A 151 -11.00 -3.35 -7.53
C ARG A 151 -10.85 -2.38 -8.70
N GLU A 152 -11.76 -1.42 -8.78
CA GLU A 152 -11.75 -0.41 -9.84
C GLU A 152 -10.49 0.46 -9.77
N LEU A 153 -10.18 1.01 -8.60
CA LEU A 153 -8.99 1.83 -8.40
C LEU A 153 -7.71 1.04 -8.70
N HIS A 154 -7.60 -0.20 -8.24
CA HIS A 154 -6.49 -1.08 -8.62
C HIS A 154 -6.35 -1.28 -10.14
N ALA A 155 -7.46 -1.38 -10.87
CA ALA A 155 -7.44 -1.44 -12.32
C ALA A 155 -6.90 -0.13 -12.92
N ARG A 156 -7.43 1.01 -12.51
CA ARG A 156 -6.98 2.34 -12.96
C ARG A 156 -5.49 2.57 -12.70
N PHE A 157 -4.98 2.19 -11.51
CA PHE A 157 -3.54 2.29 -11.19
C PHE A 157 -2.69 1.36 -12.08
N ARG A 158 -3.16 0.15 -12.38
CA ARG A 158 -2.44 -0.82 -13.23
C ARG A 158 -2.41 -0.39 -14.70
N GLU A 159 -3.50 0.21 -15.16
CA GLU A 159 -3.66 0.72 -16.52
C GLU A 159 -3.00 2.09 -16.73
N GLY A 160 -2.39 2.68 -15.70
CA GLY A 160 -1.73 3.99 -15.81
C GLY A 160 -2.70 5.16 -15.93
N ARG A 161 -3.98 4.98 -15.60
CA ARG A 161 -5.03 6.02 -15.64
C ARG A 161 -5.04 6.93 -14.42
N VAL A 162 -4.07 6.76 -13.52
CA VAL A 162 -3.90 7.59 -12.32
C VAL A 162 -2.62 8.37 -12.45
N GLU A 163 -2.77 9.69 -12.57
CA GLU A 163 -1.65 10.61 -12.51
C GLU A 163 -1.14 10.71 -11.07
N LYS A 164 0.16 10.55 -10.90
CA LYS A 164 0.82 10.73 -9.60
C LYS A 164 1.85 11.82 -9.78
N ASN A 165 1.81 12.84 -8.94
CA ASN A 165 2.68 13.99 -8.99
C ASN A 165 3.36 14.15 -7.64
N TYR A 166 4.68 14.13 -7.64
CA TYR A 166 5.49 14.29 -6.44
C TYR A 166 6.34 15.55 -6.56
N LEU A 167 6.59 16.19 -5.43
CA LEU A 167 7.62 17.19 -5.30
C LEU A 167 8.84 16.58 -4.64
N GLY A 168 10.01 16.81 -5.22
CA GLY A 168 11.29 16.35 -4.70
C GLY A 168 12.29 17.49 -4.67
N LEU A 169 12.91 17.75 -3.52
CA LEU A 169 13.96 18.76 -3.39
C LEU A 169 15.32 18.09 -3.60
N VAL A 170 16.16 18.66 -4.47
CA VAL A 170 17.52 18.16 -4.77
C VAL A 170 18.54 19.29 -4.62
N ALA A 171 19.79 18.94 -4.32
CA ALA A 171 20.90 19.89 -4.37
C ALA A 171 21.31 20.17 -5.83
N GLY A 172 21.75 21.39 -6.11
CA GLY A 172 22.15 21.85 -7.43
C GLY A 172 21.03 22.47 -8.26
N ARG A 173 21.41 22.97 -9.45
CA ARG A 173 20.50 23.53 -10.45
C ARG A 173 20.08 22.46 -11.45
N TRP A 174 18.77 22.29 -11.63
CA TRP A 174 18.24 21.39 -12.63
C TRP A 174 18.22 22.06 -14.02
N GLU A 175 19.23 21.74 -14.81
CA GLU A 175 19.45 22.33 -16.14
C GLU A 175 19.01 21.39 -17.29
N LEU A 176 18.50 20.21 -16.95
CA LEU A 176 18.13 19.16 -17.91
C LEU A 176 16.76 19.39 -18.60
N GLY A 177 16.07 20.49 -18.29
CA GLY A 177 14.74 20.80 -18.84
C GLY A 177 13.66 19.79 -18.43
N ASP A 178 12.67 19.59 -19.29
CA ASP A 178 11.71 18.48 -19.13
C ASP A 178 12.37 17.17 -19.59
N ARG A 179 12.56 16.24 -18.64
CA ARG A 179 13.33 15.02 -18.87
C ARG A 179 12.49 13.79 -18.55
N MET A 180 12.47 12.84 -19.48
CA MET A 180 12.07 11.46 -19.20
C MET A 180 13.29 10.66 -18.73
N ILE A 181 13.24 10.15 -17.51
CA ILE A 181 14.21 9.16 -17.03
C ILE A 181 13.62 7.77 -17.25
N ASP A 182 14.11 7.07 -18.28
CA ASP A 182 13.75 5.69 -18.64
C ASP A 182 14.89 4.75 -18.28
N ALA A 183 14.88 4.23 -17.06
CA ALA A 183 15.98 3.47 -16.48
C ALA A 183 15.41 2.27 -15.69
N PRO A 184 15.54 1.03 -16.17
CA PRO A 184 14.96 -0.13 -15.51
C PRO A 184 15.54 -0.35 -14.10
N LEU A 185 14.69 -0.82 -13.17
CA LEU A 185 15.03 -0.94 -11.75
C LEU A 185 15.04 -2.39 -11.27
N LEU A 186 16.17 -2.79 -10.68
CA LEU A 186 16.37 -4.11 -10.09
C LEU A 186 16.34 -4.00 -8.56
N VAL A 187 15.53 -4.84 -7.92
CA VAL A 187 15.52 -4.99 -6.46
C VAL A 187 16.57 -6.05 -6.08
N GLN A 188 17.52 -5.67 -5.24
CA GLN A 188 18.52 -6.55 -4.67
C GLN A 188 18.28 -6.74 -3.16
N HIS A 189 18.80 -7.82 -2.60
CA HIS A 189 18.77 -8.08 -1.16
C HIS A 189 20.20 -7.97 -0.61
N ARG A 190 20.43 -7.07 0.35
CA ARG A 190 21.71 -6.97 1.06
C ARG A 190 21.79 -8.04 2.16
N ARG A 191 23.02 -8.37 2.59
CA ARG A 191 23.25 -9.18 3.80
C ARG A 191 22.57 -8.45 4.97
N GLY A 192 21.63 -9.11 5.66
CA GLY A 192 20.75 -8.50 6.66
C GLY A 192 19.28 -8.34 6.22
N GLY A 193 18.94 -8.70 4.97
CA GLY A 193 17.55 -8.75 4.50
C GLY A 193 16.98 -7.42 4.01
N GLU A 194 17.73 -6.32 4.14
CA GLU A 194 17.36 -5.04 3.57
C GLU A 194 17.33 -5.10 2.05
N ARG A 195 16.17 -4.82 1.47
CA ARG A 195 16.04 -4.63 0.04
C ARG A 195 16.79 -3.36 -0.33
N TYR A 196 17.55 -3.34 -1.42
CA TYR A 196 18.12 -2.14 -2.08
C TYR A 196 17.66 -2.10 -3.53
N VAL A 197 17.61 -0.93 -4.17
CA VAL A 197 17.11 -0.80 -5.54
C VAL A 197 18.14 -0.06 -6.36
N ILE A 198 18.51 -0.61 -7.51
CA ILE A 198 19.52 -0.04 -8.41
C ILE A 198 18.97 0.09 -9.83
N VAL A 199 19.56 0.99 -10.62
CA VAL A 199 19.39 0.98 -12.07
C VAL A 199 20.18 -0.19 -12.65
N SER A 200 19.54 -1.01 -13.47
CA SER A 200 20.16 -2.18 -14.08
C SER A 200 19.34 -2.61 -15.31
N PRO A 201 19.98 -2.98 -16.43
CA PRO A 201 19.29 -3.52 -17.61
C PRO A 201 18.47 -4.79 -17.32
N GLN A 202 18.82 -5.55 -16.28
CA GLN A 202 18.08 -6.73 -15.82
C GLN A 202 16.88 -6.37 -14.92
N GLY A 203 16.67 -5.08 -14.66
CA GLY A 203 15.58 -4.54 -13.86
C GLY A 203 14.23 -4.55 -14.59
N LYS A 204 13.17 -4.25 -13.84
CA LYS A 204 11.84 -4.03 -14.42
C LYS A 204 11.77 -2.64 -15.06
N PRO A 205 11.07 -2.47 -16.20
CA PRO A 205 10.88 -1.17 -16.82
C PRO A 205 10.33 -0.14 -15.83
N ALA A 206 10.96 1.02 -15.82
CA ALA A 206 10.62 2.13 -14.95
C ALA A 206 10.83 3.48 -15.66
N ARG A 207 9.83 4.35 -15.60
CA ARG A 207 9.81 5.65 -16.27
C ARG A 207 9.30 6.74 -15.35
N THR A 208 10.03 7.84 -15.25
CA THR A 208 9.66 9.02 -14.48
C THR A 208 9.91 10.26 -15.31
N ARG A 209 8.87 11.08 -15.54
CA ARG A 209 9.03 12.41 -16.11
C ARG A 209 9.40 13.38 -15.00
N VAL A 210 10.40 14.21 -15.22
CA VAL A 210 10.93 15.16 -14.24
C VAL A 210 11.08 16.52 -14.89
N ARG A 211 10.60 17.55 -14.21
CA ARG A 211 10.77 18.94 -14.62
C ARG A 211 11.00 19.82 -13.41
N LEU A 212 11.68 20.95 -13.61
CA LEU A 212 11.81 21.97 -12.58
C LEU A 212 10.43 22.54 -12.26
N ALA A 213 10.03 22.47 -10.99
CA ALA A 213 8.88 23.19 -10.48
C ALA A 213 9.30 24.60 -10.02
N ARG A 214 10.42 24.71 -9.30
CA ARG A 214 10.95 25.99 -8.82
C ARG A 214 12.44 25.89 -8.48
N GLN A 215 13.22 26.91 -8.84
CA GLN A 215 14.58 27.09 -8.32
C GLN A 215 14.53 27.73 -6.93
N VAL A 216 15.28 27.19 -5.96
CA VAL A 216 15.34 27.67 -4.57
C VAL A 216 16.81 27.80 -4.15
N GLY A 217 17.44 28.95 -4.43
CA GLY A 217 18.86 29.16 -4.13
C GLY A 217 19.74 28.15 -4.86
N GLN A 218 20.53 27.36 -4.10
CA GLN A 218 21.36 26.27 -4.62
C GLN A 218 20.63 24.93 -4.76
N TYR A 219 19.30 24.91 -4.58
CA TYR A 219 18.47 23.72 -4.65
C TYR A 219 17.43 23.82 -5.77
N SER A 220 17.00 22.68 -6.27
CA SER A 220 15.92 22.58 -7.26
C SER A 220 14.74 21.82 -6.67
N LEU A 221 13.56 22.43 -6.68
CA LEU A 221 12.31 21.74 -6.41
C LEU A 221 11.80 21.15 -7.72
N LEU A 222 11.74 19.82 -7.81
CA LEU A 222 11.36 19.09 -9.00
C LEU A 222 9.95 18.55 -8.88
N ARG A 223 9.18 18.60 -9.97
CA ARG A 223 7.96 17.82 -10.14
C ARG A 223 8.34 16.49 -10.79
N CYS A 224 8.03 15.39 -10.11
CA CYS A 224 8.32 14.02 -10.54
C CYS A 224 7.01 13.27 -10.79
N GLU A 225 6.83 12.79 -12.02
CA GLU A 225 5.61 12.12 -12.49
C GLU A 225 5.98 10.68 -12.90
N PRO A 226 5.88 9.70 -11.98
CA PRO A 226 6.24 8.32 -12.28
C PRO A 226 5.14 7.64 -13.11
N LEU A 227 5.46 7.33 -14.37
CA LEU A 227 4.58 6.60 -15.30
C LEU A 227 4.47 5.11 -14.93
N THR A 228 5.44 4.60 -14.18
CA THR A 228 5.42 3.27 -13.56
C THR A 228 5.35 3.37 -12.04
N GLY A 229 5.21 2.24 -11.34
CA GLY A 229 5.16 2.20 -9.86
C GLY A 229 6.14 1.18 -9.28
N ARG A 230 7.44 1.47 -9.34
CA ARG A 230 8.48 0.61 -8.74
C ARG A 230 8.89 1.12 -7.36
N THR A 231 9.35 0.20 -6.51
CA THR A 231 9.87 0.51 -5.18
C THR A 231 10.97 1.56 -5.30
N HIS A 232 10.86 2.65 -4.54
CA HIS A 232 11.86 3.73 -4.48
C HIS A 232 12.17 4.40 -5.83
N GLN A 233 11.27 4.31 -6.81
CA GLN A 233 11.55 4.69 -8.20
C GLN A 233 12.08 6.11 -8.36
N ILE A 234 11.39 7.11 -7.80
CA ILE A 234 11.79 8.52 -7.91
C ILE A 234 13.18 8.73 -7.29
N ARG A 235 13.39 8.20 -6.08
CA ARG A 235 14.65 8.28 -5.34
C ARG A 235 15.84 7.77 -6.17
N VAL A 236 15.70 6.58 -6.74
CA VAL A 236 16.75 5.94 -7.54
C VAL A 236 16.95 6.63 -8.89
N HIS A 237 15.86 7.05 -9.57
CA HIS A 237 15.96 7.77 -10.84
C HIS A 237 16.65 9.12 -10.68
N LEU A 238 16.30 9.89 -9.65
CA LEU A 238 16.91 11.18 -9.38
C LEU A 238 18.39 11.04 -8.99
N LYS A 239 18.74 10.05 -8.16
CA LYS A 239 20.16 9.69 -7.91
C LYS A 239 20.88 9.35 -9.22
N HIS A 240 20.28 8.50 -10.06
CA HIS A 240 20.87 8.09 -11.33
C HIS A 240 21.10 9.26 -12.29
N ALA A 241 20.24 10.28 -12.25
CA ALA A 241 20.42 11.52 -13.00
C ALA A 241 21.44 12.49 -12.39
N GLY A 242 22.08 12.15 -11.26
CA GLY A 242 23.04 13.01 -10.56
C GLY A 242 22.41 14.00 -9.57
N PHE A 243 21.11 13.89 -9.30
CA PHE A 243 20.37 14.80 -8.43
C PHE A 243 19.66 14.03 -7.30
N PRO A 244 20.37 13.38 -6.37
CA PRO A 244 19.72 12.65 -5.29
C PRO A 244 18.80 13.57 -4.46
N LEU A 245 17.72 13.00 -3.93
CA LEU A 245 16.81 13.75 -3.04
C LEU A 245 17.53 14.16 -1.77
N LEU A 246 17.30 15.42 -1.36
CA LEU A 246 17.82 15.95 -0.10
C LEU A 246 17.21 15.15 1.07
N GLY A 247 18.05 14.76 2.04
CA GLY A 247 17.64 13.95 3.19
C GLY A 247 17.39 12.47 2.87
N ASP A 248 17.69 12.00 1.66
CA ASP A 248 17.61 10.57 1.34
C ASP A 248 18.83 9.82 1.92
N GLU A 249 18.75 9.39 3.18
CA GLU A 249 19.82 8.67 3.88
C GLU A 249 20.28 7.37 3.19
N ARG A 250 19.50 6.85 2.25
CA ARG A 250 19.73 5.54 1.64
C ARG A 250 20.32 5.62 0.23
N TYR A 251 19.95 6.64 -0.52
CA TYR A 251 20.39 6.85 -1.90
C TYR A 251 21.20 8.13 -2.08
N GLY A 252 21.08 9.10 -1.17
CA GLY A 252 21.93 10.28 -1.13
C GLY A 252 23.39 9.94 -0.85
N GLU A 253 24.25 10.91 -1.11
CA GLU A 253 25.62 10.89 -0.60
C GLU A 253 25.60 11.33 0.85
N SER A 254 26.44 10.72 1.68
CA SER A 254 26.73 11.22 3.04
C SER A 254 27.54 12.52 2.88
N GLY A 255 26.85 13.63 2.61
CA GLY A 255 27.42 14.96 2.50
C GLY A 255 26.85 15.87 3.57
#